data_AF-A0A8H6BN75-F1
#
_entry.id   AF-A0A8H6BN75-F1
#
_cell.length_a   1.000
_cell.length_b   1.000
_cell.length_c   1.000
_cell.angle_alpha   90.00
_cell.angle_beta   90.00
_cell.angle_gamma   90.00
#
_symmetry.space_group_name_H-M   'P 1'
#
loop_
_entity.id
_entity.type
_entity.pdbx_description
1 polymer ?
#
loop_
_entity_poly.entity_id
_entity_poly.type
_entity_poly.pdbx_seq_one_letter_code
_entity_poly.pdbx_strand_id
1 'polypeptide(L)' 'MDGAPVRGETIPIRLFLGGFDLTPTYKDVNKKFSTRTFLSLVLIDEDARRYFKQSEIILYREE' A
#
# COMPACT_ATOMS: atom_id res chain seq x y z
N MET A 1 10.42 0.32 9.26
CA MET A 1 11.28 -0.65 9.96
C MET A 1 12.49 0.13 10.37
N ASP A 2 12.86 0.06 11.63
CA ASP A 2 14.05 0.73 12.11
C ASP A 2 15.24 -0.22 11.92
N GLY A 3 16.31 0.28 11.31
CA GLY A 3 17.53 -0.48 11.05
C GLY A 3 17.63 -1.05 9.63
N ALA A 4 18.85 -1.49 9.29
CA ALA A 4 19.19 -2.08 8.01
C ALA A 4 19.00 -3.60 8.07
N PRO A 5 18.12 -4.19 7.24
CA PRO A 5 17.92 -5.64 7.23
C PRO A 5 19.16 -6.35 6.65
N VAL A 6 19.41 -7.58 7.10
CA VAL A 6 20.47 -8.42 6.53
C VAL A 6 19.94 -9.33 5.43
N ARG A 7 20.82 -9.76 4.52
CA ARG A 7 20.43 -10.66 3.43
C ARG A 7 19.83 -11.96 3.99
N GLY A 8 18.63 -12.28 3.56
CA GLY A 8 17.89 -13.49 3.99
C GLY A 8 16.94 -13.25 5.16
N GLU A 9 16.91 -12.05 5.73
CA GLU A 9 15.93 -11.69 6.74
C GLU A 9 14.51 -11.62 6.16
N THR A 10 13.51 -11.99 6.97
CA THR A 10 12.10 -11.94 6.61
C THR A 10 11.35 -11.11 7.64
N ILE A 11 10.64 -10.08 7.17
CA ILE A 11 9.87 -9.19 8.02
C ILE A 11 8.37 -9.45 7.78
N PRO A 12 7.63 -9.96 8.77
CA PRO A 12 6.20 -10.17 8.63
C PRO A 12 5.45 -8.82 8.64
N ILE A 13 4.44 -8.70 7.78
CA ILE A 13 3.60 -7.50 7.67
C ILE A 13 2.15 -7.87 8.00
N ARG A 14 1.51 -7.10 8.87
CA ARG A 14 0.07 -7.19 9.16
C ARG A 14 -0.52 -5.80 9.21
N LEU A 15 -1.47 -5.52 8.33
CA LEU A 15 -2.20 -4.25 8.25
C LEU A 15 -3.70 -4.54 8.32
N PHE A 16 -4.34 -4.12 9.41
CA PHE A 16 -5.79 -4.25 9.55
C PHE A 16 -6.49 -3.05 8.90
N LEU A 17 -7.40 -3.32 7.97
CA LEU A 17 -8.07 -2.26 7.21
C LEU A 17 -9.19 -1.54 8.00
N GLY A 18 -9.76 -2.17 9.03
CA GLY A 18 -10.91 -1.63 9.76
C GLY A 18 -10.65 -0.36 10.58
N GLY A 19 -9.38 0.03 10.78
CA GLY A 19 -9.02 1.29 11.44
C GLY A 19 -8.93 2.49 10.49
N PHE A 20 -9.15 2.28 9.19
CA PHE A 20 -9.05 3.32 8.17
C PHE A 20 -10.43 3.57 7.55
N ASP A 21 -10.76 4.84 7.31
CA ASP A 21 -11.96 5.22 6.57
C ASP A 21 -11.75 5.02 5.06
N LEU A 22 -11.91 3.78 4.60
CA LEU A 22 -11.67 3.37 3.22
C LEU A 22 -12.97 3.26 2.43
N THR A 23 -12.92 3.66 1.16
CA THR A 23 -13.97 3.38 0.18
C THR A 23 -13.61 2.18 -0.70
N PRO A 24 -14.60 1.47 -1.27
CA PRO A 24 -14.34 0.46 -2.29
C PRO A 24 -13.59 1.03 -3.50
N THR A 25 -12.96 0.15 -4.26
CA THR A 25 -12.39 0.50 -5.56
C THR A 25 -13.52 0.77 -6.55
N TYR A 26 -13.50 1.95 -7.15
CA TYR A 26 -14.45 2.37 -8.17
C TYR A 26 -13.70 2.55 -9.49
N LYS A 27 -14.06 1.78 -10.51
CA LYS A 27 -13.42 1.86 -11.83
C LYS A 27 -14.37 2.48 -12.84
N ASP A 28 -13.95 3.58 -13.43
CA ASP A 28 -14.57 4.27 -14.57
C ASP A 28 -16.07 4.54 -14.37
N VAL A 29 -16.45 5.02 -13.19
CA VAL A 29 -17.85 5.27 -12.81
C VAL A 29 -18.46 6.29 -13.75
N ASN A 30 -19.37 5.82 -14.60
CA ASN A 30 -20.00 6.60 -15.66
C ASN A 30 -18.98 7.37 -16.53
N LYS A 31 -17.75 6.85 -16.68
CA LYS A 31 -16.62 7.53 -17.35
C LYS A 31 -16.28 8.92 -16.79
N LYS A 32 -16.66 9.21 -15.53
CA LYS A 32 -16.41 10.49 -14.88
C LYS A 32 -15.26 10.44 -13.88
N PHE A 33 -15.14 9.35 -13.13
CA PHE A 33 -14.09 9.22 -12.14
C PHE A 33 -13.74 7.75 -11.86
N SER A 34 -12.58 7.56 -11.22
CA SER A 34 -12.12 6.31 -10.65
C SER A 34 -11.52 6.57 -9.27
N THR A 35 -11.71 5.63 -8.35
CA THR A 35 -11.09 5.62 -7.02
C THR A 35 -10.30 4.32 -6.90
N ARG A 36 -8.97 4.42 -6.77
CA ARG A 36 -8.04 3.30 -6.73
C ARG A 36 -7.17 3.40 -5.50
N THR A 37 -6.91 2.26 -4.85
CA THR A 37 -6.07 2.19 -3.66
C THR A 37 -4.80 1.42 -3.98
N PHE A 38 -3.66 1.92 -3.49
CA PHE A 38 -2.36 1.31 -3.72
C PHE A 38 -1.66 1.04 -2.39
N LEU A 39 -1.02 -0.13 -2.28
CA LEU A 39 0.01 -0.35 -1.28
C LEU A 39 1.32 0.23 -1.82
N SER A 40 1.89 1.19 -1.09
CA SER A 40 3.15 1.84 -1.43
C SER A 40 4.23 1.43 -0.44
N LEU A 41 5.16 0.58 -0.88
CA LEU A 41 6.37 0.27 -0.13
C LEU A 41 7.40 1.36 -0.38
N VAL A 42 7.91 1.94 0.71
CA VAL A 42 8.94 2.99 0.69
C VAL A 42 10.13 2.48 1.48
N LEU A 43 11.31 2.49 0.86
CA LEU A 43 12.59 2.25 1.51
C LEU A 43 13.37 3.56 1.54
N ILE A 44 14.01 3.86 2.67
CA ILE A 44 14.84 5.04 2.87
C ILE A 44 16.22 4.54 3.30
N ASP A 45 17.27 4.99 2.62
CA ASP A 45 18.65 4.66 2.99
C ASP A 45 19.27 5.73 3.92
N GLU A 46 20.54 5.51 4.31
CA GLU A 46 21.28 6.40 5.21
C GLU A 46 21.55 7.79 4.61
N ASP A 47 21.58 7.90 3.28
CA ASP A 47 21.74 9.15 2.55
C ASP A 47 20.39 9.87 2.30
N ALA A 48 19.32 9.41 2.96
CA ALA A 48 17.93 9.89 2.80
C ALA A 48 17.35 9.72 1.38
N ARG A 49 17.93 8.84 0.56
CA ARG A 49 17.38 8.49 -0.76
C ARG A 49 16.18 7.59 -0.57
N ARG A 50 15.16 7.79 -1.43
CA ARG A 50 13.89 7.07 -1.33
C ARG A 50 13.69 6.16 -2.53
N TYR A 51 13.39 4.90 -2.24
CA TYR A 51 13.06 3.87 -3.23
C TYR A 51 11.61 3.45 -3.03
N PHE A 52 10.87 3.31 -4.13
CA PHE A 52 9.42 3.11 -4.10
C PHE A 52 9.00 1.90 -4.92
N LYS A 53 8.03 1.14 -4.40
CA LYS A 53 7.27 0.17 -5.17
C LYS A 53 5.80 0.28 -4.82
N GLN A 54 4.96 0.41 -5.84
CA GLN A 54 3.51 0.46 -5.69
C GLN A 54 2.86 -0.79 -6.28
N SER A 55 1.84 -1.29 -5.59
CA SER A 55 0.94 -2.32 -6.09
C SER A 55 -0.49 -1.86 -5.87
N GLU A 56 -1.30 -1.90 -6.93
CA GLU A 56 -2.74 -1.66 -6.79
C GLU A 56 -3.37 -2.78 -5.97
N ILE A 57 -4.34 -2.42 -5.13
CA ILE A 57 -5.22 -3.36 -4.44
C ILE A 57 -6.68 -3.04 -4.75
N ILE A 58 -7.50 -4.07 -4.83
CA ILE A 58 -8.94 -3.94 -5.06
C ILE A 58 -9.65 -4.06 -3.71
N LEU A 59 -10.27 -2.96 -3.27
CA LEU A 59 -11.12 -2.94 -2.09
C LEU A 59 -12.57 -3.17 -2.50
N TYR A 60 -13.27 -4.02 -1.75
CA TYR A 60 -14.69 -4.28 -1.93
C TYR A 60 -15.40 -4.23 -0.58
N ARG A 61 -16.71 -4.00 -0.60
CA ARG A 61 -17.57 -4.11 0.58
C ARG A 61 -18.09 -5.54 0.65
N GLU A 62 -17.89 -6.19 1.79
CA GLU A 62 -18.50 -7.48 2.07
C GLU A 62 -20.03 -7.32 2.20
N GLU A 63 -20.79 -8.29 1.71
CA GLU A 63 -22.26 -8.33 1.77
C GLU A 63 -22.78 -8.75 3.14
#